data_AF-A0A926BF48-F1
#
_entry.id   AF-A0A926BF48-F1
#
_cell.length_a   1.000
_cell.length_b   1.000
_cell.length_c   1.000
_cell.angle_alpha   90.00
_cell.angle_beta   90.00
_cell.angle_gamma   90.00
#
_symmetry.space_group_name_H-M   'P 1'
#
loop_
_entity.id
_entity.type
_entity.pdbx_description
1 polymer ?
#
loop_
_entity_poly.entity_id
_entity_poly.type
_entity_poly.pdbx_seq_one_letter_code
_entity_poly.pdbx_strand_id
1 'polypeptide(L)'
;MKRRILILALLATIVSGTALYARQIAKPATTGKSRIVTTDAERVRNTPLPSGENFTTLTGSVVIKSEDSTLNTQKATYNGDTQIASAPTRLRLDDKQNTLTADEGVAYYSTRDADFSGNVVINARPKQNGTTNAPKGSLRRNFKDPVTITCDKVRYNWRTKKAVLTGNLTIKQKNRTITGDRGLYDGVAETVTLVGNIKSRNPSGEKGDAPGKNARAVASFREGDEYVDVISDPSLKKVSGIVPVREKENGEVEVIEAPETPTEPATTPQPVPSPAPP
;
A
#
# COMPACT_ATOMS: atom_id res chain seq x y z
N MET A 1 -25.10 -16.30 -17.31
CA MET A 1 -24.93 -15.88 -15.89
C MET A 1 -23.47 -15.48 -15.67
N LYS A 2 -23.16 -14.18 -15.66
CA LYS A 2 -21.78 -13.67 -15.60
C LYS A 2 -21.22 -13.75 -14.18
N ARG A 3 -20.17 -14.55 -13.99
CA ARG A 3 -19.42 -14.68 -12.71
C ARG A 3 -18.47 -13.48 -12.59
N ARG A 4 -18.78 -12.55 -11.67
CA ARG A 4 -17.99 -11.34 -11.42
C ARG A 4 -16.94 -11.63 -10.35
N ILE A 5 -15.68 -11.77 -10.78
CA ILE A 5 -14.53 -11.85 -9.88
C ILE A 5 -14.30 -10.44 -9.33
N LEU A 6 -14.68 -10.23 -8.07
CA LEU A 6 -14.64 -8.93 -7.39
C LEU A 6 -13.34 -8.85 -6.57
N ILE A 7 -12.25 -8.40 -7.18
CA ILE A 7 -10.96 -8.24 -6.49
C ILE A 7 -10.93 -6.88 -5.81
N LEU A 8 -10.60 -6.91 -4.52
CA LEU A 8 -10.60 -5.73 -3.65
C LEU A 8 -9.36 -4.90 -3.86
N ALA A 9 -9.62 -3.61 -3.96
CA ALA A 9 -8.66 -2.55 -3.92
C ALA A 9 -8.95 -1.79 -2.62
N LEU A 10 -7.94 -1.37 -1.82
CA LEU A 10 -8.04 -0.21 -0.91
C LEU A 10 -6.70 0.09 -0.26
N LEU A 11 -6.26 1.33 -0.47
CA LEU A 11 -5.43 2.16 0.41
C LEU A 11 -5.21 3.42 -0.41
N ALA A 12 -5.74 4.57 0.04
CA ALA A 12 -5.29 5.85 -0.47
C ALA A 12 -5.52 6.96 0.55
N THR A 13 -4.44 7.36 1.24
CA THR A 13 -4.05 8.69 1.78
C THR A 13 -3.31 8.53 3.11
N ILE A 14 -2.12 9.13 3.31
CA ILE A 14 -1.64 9.70 4.60
C ILE A 14 -0.62 10.83 4.34
N VAL A 15 -1.03 12.07 4.59
CA VAL A 15 -0.34 13.18 5.31
C VAL A 15 1.10 13.60 4.96
N SER A 16 1.25 14.91 4.69
CA SER A 16 2.50 15.66 4.59
C SER A 16 3.00 16.20 5.94
N GLY A 17 4.30 16.03 6.26
CA GLY A 17 4.90 16.54 7.51
C GLY A 17 5.53 17.93 7.45
N THR A 18 5.76 18.57 8.62
CA THR A 18 7.06 19.14 9.08
C THR A 18 7.00 19.84 10.45
N ALA A 19 8.14 19.79 11.16
CA ALA A 19 8.69 20.66 12.21
C ALA A 19 8.06 20.68 13.63
N LEU A 20 8.65 19.88 14.52
CA LEU A 20 8.54 19.98 15.98
C LEU A 20 9.10 21.33 16.45
N TYR A 21 8.23 22.24 16.88
CA TYR A 21 8.60 23.38 17.73
C TYR A 21 7.76 23.33 18.99
N ALA A 22 8.37 22.89 20.09
CA ALA A 22 7.89 23.22 21.42
C ALA A 22 7.92 24.75 21.57
N ARG A 23 6.78 25.38 21.88
CA ARG A 23 6.71 26.83 22.13
C ARG A 23 7.52 27.18 23.39
N GLN A 24 8.65 27.85 23.21
CA GLN A 24 9.17 28.82 24.16
C GLN A 24 9.09 30.21 23.49
N ILE A 25 8.63 31.20 24.24
CA ILE A 25 8.23 32.52 23.74
C ILE A 25 9.50 33.37 23.51
N ALA A 26 9.96 33.52 22.27
CA ALA A 26 10.73 34.67 21.77
C ALA A 26 10.85 34.63 20.23
N LYS A 27 10.65 35.78 19.56
CA LYS A 27 10.74 36.03 18.09
C LYS A 27 12.12 36.65 17.72
N PRO A 28 12.48 36.83 16.43
CA PRO A 28 12.24 36.00 15.24
C PRO A 28 13.49 35.86 14.31
N ALA A 29 13.42 34.91 13.36
CA ALA A 29 13.78 35.02 11.92
C ALA A 29 14.42 33.73 11.38
N THR A 30 13.77 33.04 10.43
CA THR A 30 14.27 32.78 9.06
C THR A 30 13.21 32.00 8.27
N THR A 31 13.06 32.40 7.01
CA THR A 31 12.19 32.01 5.91
C THR A 31 11.87 30.50 5.79
N GLY A 32 10.60 30.16 6.00
CA GLY A 32 10.01 28.85 5.70
C GLY A 32 8.62 28.78 6.34
N LYS A 33 7.58 28.37 5.61
CA LYS A 33 6.21 28.27 6.17
C LYS A 33 6.23 27.31 7.36
N SER A 34 6.15 27.84 8.57
CA SER A 34 6.17 27.08 9.82
C SER A 34 4.89 26.24 9.94
N ARG A 35 5.01 24.92 9.94
CA ARG A 35 3.92 23.99 10.29
C ARG A 35 3.89 23.83 11.81
N ILE A 36 2.69 23.84 12.38
CA ILE A 36 2.49 23.74 13.82
C ILE A 36 2.43 22.26 14.19
N VAL A 37 3.44 21.78 14.90
CA VAL A 37 3.37 20.50 15.60
C VAL A 37 3.11 20.78 17.08
N THR A 38 1.98 20.31 17.59
CA THR A 38 1.66 20.40 19.02
C THR A 38 2.09 19.10 19.67
N THR A 39 2.77 19.19 20.81
CA THR A 39 3.21 18.03 21.57
C THR A 39 2.80 18.18 23.01
N ASP A 40 2.07 17.18 23.51
CA ASP A 40 1.70 17.03 24.90
C ASP A 40 2.37 15.74 25.43
N ALA A 41 2.99 15.82 26.60
CA ALA A 41 3.59 14.68 27.30
C ALA A 41 3.69 15.00 28.80
N GLU A 42 3.66 13.97 29.64
CA GLU A 42 3.82 14.13 31.09
C GLU A 42 5.23 14.64 31.44
N ARG A 43 6.24 14.18 30.71
CA ARG A 43 7.63 14.62 30.91
C ARG A 43 8.36 14.80 29.59
N VAL A 44 9.11 15.89 29.53
CA VAL A 44 10.01 16.24 28.43
C VAL A 44 11.42 16.39 28.97
N ARG A 45 12.40 15.73 28.35
CA ARG A 45 13.82 15.91 28.62
C ARG A 45 14.54 16.29 27.33
N ASN A 46 15.30 17.37 27.37
CA ASN A 46 16.20 17.76 26.28
C ASN A 46 17.64 17.56 26.73
N THR A 47 18.41 16.83 25.94
CA THR A 47 19.86 16.63 26.15
C THR A 47 20.59 17.31 25.00
N PRO A 48 21.41 18.35 25.25
CA PRO A 48 22.21 18.97 24.20
C PRO A 48 23.14 17.97 23.53
N LEU A 49 23.30 18.09 22.21
CA LEU A 49 24.22 17.32 21.40
C LEU A 49 25.47 18.17 21.08
N PRO A 50 26.64 17.55 20.79
CA PRO A 50 27.87 18.27 20.47
C PRO A 50 27.75 19.25 19.28
N SER A 51 26.83 18.98 18.36
CA SER A 51 26.48 19.83 17.22
C SER A 51 25.76 21.14 17.58
N GLY A 52 25.25 21.26 18.82
CA GLY A 52 24.35 22.34 19.24
C GLY A 52 22.87 22.01 19.09
N GLU A 53 22.51 20.90 18.44
CA GLU A 53 21.13 20.40 18.40
C GLU A 53 20.73 19.71 19.72
N ASN A 54 19.47 19.29 19.83
CA ASN A 54 18.98 18.55 21.01
C ASN A 54 18.56 17.12 20.67
N PHE A 55 18.81 16.22 21.62
CA PHE A 55 18.11 14.96 21.74
C PHE A 55 16.95 15.11 22.72
N THR A 56 15.73 15.09 22.19
CA THR A 56 14.49 15.22 22.96
C THR A 56 13.94 13.84 23.31
N THR A 57 13.53 13.65 24.55
CA THR A 57 12.80 12.48 25.04
C THR A 57 11.47 12.92 25.65
N LEU A 58 10.38 12.34 25.17
CA LEU A 58 9.01 12.51 25.63
C LEU A 58 8.57 11.21 26.29
N THR A 59 8.00 11.27 27.49
CA THR A 59 7.48 10.09 28.19
C THR A 59 6.17 10.40 28.89
N GLY A 60 5.30 9.40 28.95
CA GLY A 60 4.00 9.45 29.62
C GLY A 60 2.97 10.17 28.75
N SER A 61 1.95 9.43 28.30
CA SER A 61 0.80 9.95 27.56
C SER A 61 1.17 10.92 26.43
N VAL A 62 2.13 10.51 25.58
CA VAL A 62 2.67 11.36 24.51
C VAL A 62 1.66 11.49 23.39
N VAL A 63 1.29 12.73 23.06
CA VAL A 63 0.42 13.09 21.94
C VAL A 63 1.16 14.08 21.04
N ILE A 64 1.34 13.73 19.77
CA ILE A 64 1.98 14.57 18.76
C ILE A 64 0.96 14.83 17.65
N LYS A 65 0.58 16.10 17.46
CA LYS A 65 -0.35 16.54 16.42
C LYS A 65 0.41 17.23 15.30
N SER A 66 0.15 16.86 14.05
CA SER A 66 0.75 17.47 12.86
C SER A 66 -0.27 17.55 11.74
N GLU A 67 -0.60 18.76 11.29
CA GLU A 67 -1.64 19.03 10.28
C GLU A 67 -2.96 18.30 10.59
N ASP A 68 -3.17 17.18 9.90
CA ASP A 68 -4.37 16.35 9.90
C ASP A 68 -4.16 15.02 10.63
N SER A 69 -3.03 14.85 11.32
CA SER A 69 -2.66 13.63 12.01
C SER A 69 -2.40 13.81 13.49
N THR A 70 -2.72 12.77 14.26
CA THR A 70 -2.41 12.67 15.69
C THR A 70 -1.75 11.33 15.98
N LEU A 71 -0.53 11.37 16.50
CA LEU A 71 0.18 10.21 17.03
C LEU A 71 0.01 10.17 18.55
N ASN A 72 -0.34 9.00 19.08
CA ASN A 72 -0.44 8.72 20.51
C ASN A 72 0.53 7.57 20.84
N THR A 73 1.36 7.72 21.88
CA THR A 73 2.29 6.69 22.35
C THR A 73 2.69 6.93 23.81
N GLN A 74 3.47 6.04 24.41
CA GLN A 74 3.99 6.21 25.78
C GLN A 74 5.37 6.84 25.83
N LYS A 75 6.16 6.68 24.76
CA LYS A 75 7.50 7.23 24.65
C LYS A 75 7.77 7.64 23.22
N ALA A 76 8.37 8.82 23.05
CA ALA A 76 8.93 9.24 21.79
C ALA A 76 10.29 9.91 22.01
N THR A 77 11.22 9.74 21.08
CA THR A 77 12.50 10.43 21.05
C THR A 77 12.66 11.17 19.74
N TYR A 78 13.42 12.25 19.74
CA TYR A 78 13.83 12.97 18.54
C TYR A 78 15.29 13.37 18.64
N ASN A 79 16.08 13.03 17.63
CA ASN A 79 17.46 13.47 17.50
C ASN A 79 17.52 14.59 16.45
N GLY A 80 17.89 15.80 16.89
CA GLY A 80 17.97 16.97 16.01
C GLY A 80 19.03 16.86 14.90
N ASP A 81 20.16 16.19 15.17
CA ASP A 81 21.24 16.00 14.18
C ASP A 81 20.80 15.13 13.01
N THR A 82 20.29 13.95 13.33
CA THR A 82 19.90 12.97 12.32
C THR A 82 18.51 13.23 11.77
N GLN A 83 17.74 14.09 12.45
CA GLN A 83 16.32 14.33 12.20
C GLN A 83 15.52 13.03 12.20
N ILE A 84 15.80 12.16 13.17
CA ILE A 84 15.09 10.89 13.37
C ILE A 84 14.24 10.98 14.62
N ALA A 85 12.95 10.68 14.50
CA ALA A 85 12.08 10.43 15.63
C ALA A 85 11.78 8.94 15.78
N SER A 86 11.71 8.44 17.01
CA SER A 86 11.40 7.05 17.30
C SER A 86 10.31 6.97 18.38
N ALA A 87 9.34 6.11 18.19
CA ALA A 87 8.33 5.73 19.16
C ALA A 87 8.49 4.23 19.45
N PRO A 88 9.33 3.84 20.43
CA PRO A 88 9.67 2.42 20.71
C PRO A 88 8.58 1.71 21.53
N THR A 89 7.40 2.30 21.66
CA THR A 89 6.27 1.76 22.40
C THR A 89 5.04 1.82 21.52
N ARG A 90 4.06 0.95 21.83
CA ARG A 90 2.82 0.86 21.06
C ARG A 90 2.27 2.24 20.76
N LEU A 91 1.93 2.44 19.49
CA LEU A 91 1.48 3.72 18.97
C LEU A 91 0.14 3.59 18.26
N ARG A 92 -0.57 4.71 18.22
CA ARG A 92 -1.76 4.92 17.40
C ARG A 92 -1.62 6.22 16.63
N LEU A 93 -1.58 6.13 15.32
CA LEU A 93 -1.58 7.25 14.39
C LEU A 93 -2.96 7.36 13.74
N ASP A 94 -3.64 8.46 13.99
CA ASP A 94 -4.90 8.79 13.32
C ASP A 94 -4.67 9.87 12.28
N ASP A 95 -5.39 9.77 11.17
CA ASP A 95 -5.64 10.89 10.27
C ASP A 95 -7.12 10.91 9.85
N LYS A 96 -7.45 11.80 8.90
CA LYS A 96 -8.81 11.96 8.37
C LYS A 96 -9.44 10.63 7.92
N GLN A 97 -8.66 9.73 7.33
CA GLN A 97 -9.18 8.54 6.64
C GLN A 97 -8.70 7.22 7.23
N ASN A 98 -7.72 7.24 8.13
CA ASN A 98 -7.07 6.04 8.62
C ASN A 98 -6.85 6.11 10.12
N THR A 99 -6.74 4.92 10.70
CA THR A 99 -6.17 4.71 12.01
C THR A 99 -5.17 3.58 11.88
N LEU A 100 -3.90 3.85 12.14
CA LEU A 100 -2.81 2.89 12.18
C LEU A 100 -2.43 2.63 13.63
N THR A 101 -2.29 1.37 14.02
CA THR A 101 -1.62 0.96 15.26
C THR A 101 -0.44 0.05 14.96
N ALA A 102 0.63 0.18 15.72
CA ALA A 102 1.82 -0.66 15.64
C ALA A 102 2.50 -0.73 17.00
N ASP A 103 3.41 -1.68 17.20
CA ASP A 103 4.16 -1.80 18.46
C ASP A 103 5.30 -0.79 18.55
N GLU A 104 5.85 -0.36 17.42
CA GLU A 104 6.85 0.70 17.34
C GLU A 104 6.78 1.45 16.00
N GLY A 105 7.43 2.62 15.94
CA GLY A 105 7.62 3.34 14.69
C GLY A 105 8.81 4.29 14.71
N VAL A 106 9.35 4.56 13.52
CA VAL A 106 10.50 5.45 13.30
C VAL A 106 10.19 6.38 12.14
N ALA A 107 10.38 7.68 12.31
CA ALA A 107 10.22 8.68 11.27
C ALA A 107 11.58 9.32 10.93
N TYR A 108 11.94 9.25 9.66
CA TYR A 108 13.15 9.84 9.08
C TYR A 108 12.75 11.11 8.35
N TYR A 109 12.91 12.26 9.01
CA TYR A 109 12.43 13.51 8.44
C TYR A 109 13.23 13.92 7.20
N SER A 110 14.53 13.63 7.13
CA SER A 110 15.37 13.96 5.97
C SER A 110 14.89 13.31 4.67
N THR A 111 14.57 12.01 4.70
CA THR A 111 14.10 11.25 3.53
C THR A 111 12.59 11.23 3.37
N ARG A 112 11.86 11.69 4.39
CA ARG A 112 10.40 11.69 4.48
C ARG A 112 9.81 10.27 4.53
N ASP A 113 10.52 9.36 5.20
CA ASP A 113 10.09 7.97 5.40
C ASP A 113 9.61 7.73 6.83
N ALA A 114 8.60 6.89 6.99
CA ALA A 114 8.20 6.30 8.26
C ALA A 114 8.23 4.78 8.16
N ASP A 115 8.82 4.13 9.15
CA ASP A 115 8.72 2.68 9.35
C ASP A 115 7.82 2.42 10.56
N PHE A 116 6.93 1.44 10.44
CA PHE A 116 6.10 0.92 11.53
C PHE A 116 6.29 -0.60 11.59
N SER A 117 6.46 -1.15 12.78
CA SER A 117 6.71 -2.58 12.98
C SER A 117 5.97 -3.13 14.18
N GLY A 118 5.67 -4.44 14.09
CA GLY A 118 5.01 -5.22 15.15
C GLY A 118 3.50 -4.99 15.14
N ASN A 119 2.75 -6.08 14.93
CA ASN A 119 1.29 -6.12 15.00
C ASN A 119 0.61 -4.92 14.31
N VAL A 120 1.05 -4.59 13.09
CA VAL A 120 0.55 -3.40 12.39
C VAL A 120 -0.89 -3.64 11.96
N VAL A 121 -1.78 -2.75 12.34
CA VAL A 121 -3.20 -2.75 11.94
C VAL A 121 -3.56 -1.38 11.39
N ILE A 122 -4.07 -1.33 10.17
CA ILE A 122 -4.55 -0.12 9.51
C ILE A 122 -6.04 -0.28 9.25
N ASN A 123 -6.84 0.59 9.85
CA ASN A 123 -8.26 0.72 9.55
C ASN A 123 -8.46 1.91 8.61
N ALA A 124 -8.63 1.61 7.32
CA ALA A 124 -8.84 2.59 6.26
C ALA A 124 -10.34 2.82 6.03
N ARG A 125 -10.74 4.09 5.98
CA ARG A 125 -12.12 4.56 5.81
C ARG A 125 -12.30 5.15 4.39
N PRO A 126 -13.39 4.81 3.69
CA PRO A 126 -13.68 5.38 2.38
C PRO A 126 -13.77 6.91 2.37
N LYS A 127 -13.36 7.56 1.27
CA LYS A 127 -13.64 8.98 1.03
C LYS A 127 -15.17 9.16 0.90
N GLN A 128 -15.82 9.87 1.84
CA GLN A 128 -17.28 10.08 1.86
C GLN A 128 -17.83 10.64 0.53
N ASN A 129 -17.11 11.56 -0.11
CA ASN A 129 -17.55 12.18 -1.37
C ASN A 129 -17.17 11.35 -2.61
N GLY A 130 -16.14 10.50 -2.52
CA GLY A 130 -15.64 9.71 -3.65
C GLY A 130 -16.55 8.54 -4.02
N THR A 131 -17.36 8.05 -3.08
CA THR A 131 -18.29 6.93 -3.29
C THR A 131 -19.68 7.41 -3.71
N THR A 132 -20.14 8.55 -3.17
CA THR A 132 -21.48 9.11 -3.42
C THR A 132 -21.60 9.73 -4.82
N ASN A 133 -20.53 10.38 -5.30
CA ASN A 133 -20.53 11.07 -6.60
C ASN A 133 -20.07 10.18 -7.77
N ALA A 134 -19.60 8.97 -7.51
CA ALA A 134 -19.11 8.08 -8.56
C ALA A 134 -20.24 7.70 -9.54
N PRO A 135 -20.01 7.63 -10.86
CA PRO A 135 -21.03 7.21 -11.82
C PRO A 135 -21.60 5.82 -11.52
N LYS A 136 -22.82 5.56 -11.99
CA LYS A 136 -23.43 4.22 -11.89
C LYS A 136 -22.55 3.22 -12.66
N GLY A 137 -22.08 2.17 -11.98
CA GLY A 137 -21.16 1.18 -12.55
C GLY A 137 -19.70 1.36 -12.14
N SER A 138 -19.31 2.51 -11.59
CA SER A 138 -17.94 2.71 -11.08
C SER A 138 -17.61 1.75 -9.93
N LEU A 139 -16.41 1.18 -9.98
CA LEU A 139 -15.89 0.32 -8.91
C LEU A 139 -15.88 1.06 -7.56
N ARG A 140 -15.68 2.38 -7.54
CA ARG A 140 -15.69 3.21 -6.32
C ARG A 140 -16.96 3.05 -5.48
N ARG A 141 -18.13 2.83 -6.11
CA ARG A 141 -19.39 2.60 -5.37
C ARG A 141 -19.40 1.33 -4.52
N ASN A 142 -18.56 0.35 -4.87
CA ASN A 142 -18.44 -0.90 -4.12
C ASN A 142 -17.58 -0.75 -2.85
N PHE A 143 -16.90 0.38 -2.66
CA PHE A 143 -15.96 0.63 -1.58
C PHE A 143 -16.53 1.60 -0.53
N LYS A 144 -17.75 1.32 -0.06
CA LYS A 144 -18.42 2.10 0.98
C LYS A 144 -18.12 1.63 2.41
N ASP A 145 -17.46 0.49 2.55
CA ASP A 145 -17.19 -0.14 3.84
C ASP A 145 -15.72 0.01 4.24
N PRO A 146 -15.42 0.24 5.53
CA PRO A 146 -14.05 0.28 6.04
C PRO A 146 -13.28 -1.03 5.75
N VAL A 147 -11.98 -0.89 5.58
CA VAL A 147 -11.05 -2.00 5.34
C VAL A 147 -10.05 -2.06 6.49
N THR A 148 -9.81 -3.27 6.99
CA THR A 148 -8.77 -3.56 7.96
C THR A 148 -7.61 -4.26 7.25
N ILE A 149 -6.43 -3.66 7.26
CA ILE A 149 -5.18 -4.27 6.78
C ILE A 149 -4.34 -4.64 8.00
N THR A 150 -3.83 -5.85 8.06
CA THR A 150 -2.87 -6.30 9.07
C THR A 150 -1.60 -6.80 8.43
N CYS A 151 -0.44 -6.49 9.01
CA CYS A 151 0.86 -6.98 8.56
C CYS A 151 1.92 -6.81 9.67
N ASP A 152 3.14 -7.28 9.42
CA ASP A 152 4.23 -7.16 10.39
C ASP A 152 4.96 -5.81 10.29
N LYS A 153 5.10 -5.27 9.07
CA LYS A 153 5.86 -4.04 8.81
C LYS A 153 5.24 -3.19 7.72
N VAL A 154 5.33 -1.87 7.89
CA VAL A 154 4.96 -0.87 6.88
C VAL A 154 6.08 0.15 6.76
N ARG A 155 6.56 0.38 5.54
CA ARG A 155 7.37 1.55 5.19
C ARG A 155 6.54 2.51 4.35
N TYR A 156 6.51 3.77 4.74
CA TYR A 156 5.74 4.81 4.06
C TYR A 156 6.60 6.04 3.75
N ASN A 157 6.66 6.43 2.49
CA ASN A 157 7.23 7.72 2.11
C ASN A 157 6.13 8.76 1.92
N TRP A 158 6.07 9.76 2.80
CA TRP A 158 5.00 10.75 2.77
C TRP A 158 5.21 11.89 1.76
N ARG A 159 6.40 11.97 1.16
CA ARG A 159 6.66 12.88 0.03
C ARG A 159 6.11 12.30 -1.28
N THR A 160 6.42 11.03 -1.56
CA THR A 160 5.96 10.34 -2.78
C THR A 160 4.61 9.67 -2.61
N LYS A 161 4.09 9.63 -1.38
CA LYS A 161 2.87 8.93 -0.97
C LYS A 161 2.87 7.44 -1.29
N LYS A 162 4.02 6.78 -1.13
CA LYS A 162 4.18 5.35 -1.44
C LYS A 162 4.32 4.52 -0.17
N ALA A 163 3.59 3.41 -0.07
CA ALA A 163 3.77 2.46 1.03
C ALA A 163 4.18 1.08 0.52
N VAL A 164 4.96 0.38 1.35
CA VAL A 164 5.28 -1.04 1.22
C VAL A 164 4.88 -1.72 2.52
N LEU A 165 4.03 -2.74 2.42
CA LEU A 165 3.54 -3.54 3.54
C LEU A 165 4.07 -4.96 3.39
N THR A 166 4.64 -5.54 4.43
CA THR A 166 5.26 -6.87 4.38
C THR A 166 4.99 -7.68 5.64
N GLY A 167 4.99 -9.00 5.50
CA GLY A 167 4.84 -9.95 6.59
C GLY A 167 3.38 -10.12 6.99
N ASN A 168 2.92 -11.38 7.02
CA ASN A 168 1.55 -11.80 7.39
C ASN A 168 0.43 -10.91 6.84
N LEU A 169 0.58 -10.42 5.60
CA LEU A 169 -0.32 -9.40 5.06
C LEU A 169 -1.71 -9.98 4.82
N THR A 170 -2.69 -9.40 5.51
CA THR A 170 -4.10 -9.74 5.38
C THR A 170 -4.91 -8.46 5.24
N ILE A 171 -5.81 -8.42 4.26
CA ILE A 171 -6.74 -7.32 4.04
C ILE A 171 -8.15 -7.89 4.18
N LYS A 172 -8.94 -7.30 5.06
CA LYS A 172 -10.31 -7.71 5.37
C LYS A 172 -11.27 -6.56 5.15
N GLN A 173 -12.36 -6.84 4.44
CA GLN A 173 -13.50 -5.93 4.30
C GLN A 173 -14.77 -6.74 4.50
N LYS A 174 -15.52 -6.47 5.58
CA LYS A 174 -16.67 -7.29 5.99
C LYS A 174 -16.30 -8.78 6.05
N ASN A 175 -16.92 -9.61 5.20
CA ASN A 175 -16.75 -11.05 5.12
C ASN A 175 -15.80 -11.46 3.99
N ARG A 176 -15.07 -10.51 3.39
CA ARG A 176 -14.05 -10.75 2.37
C ARG A 176 -12.67 -10.62 2.98
N THR A 177 -11.80 -11.55 2.62
CA THR A 177 -10.41 -11.56 3.05
C THR A 177 -9.52 -11.82 1.86
N ILE A 178 -8.43 -11.08 1.73
CA ILE A 178 -7.34 -11.35 0.79
C ILE A 178 -6.01 -11.32 1.52
N THR A 179 -5.13 -12.27 1.21
CA THR A 179 -3.77 -12.35 1.74
C THR A 179 -2.76 -12.28 0.61
N GLY A 180 -1.54 -11.87 0.93
CA GLY A 180 -0.41 -11.88 0.00
C GLY A 180 0.91 -11.77 0.76
N ASP A 181 2.04 -11.81 0.05
CA ASP A 181 3.35 -11.72 0.71
C ASP A 181 3.75 -10.25 0.94
N ARG A 182 3.35 -9.37 0.01
CA ARG A 182 3.66 -7.93 0.05
C ARG A 182 2.52 -7.09 -0.54
N GLY A 183 2.31 -5.92 0.03
CA GLY A 183 1.42 -4.88 -0.49
C GLY A 183 2.22 -3.65 -0.90
N LEU A 184 1.89 -3.08 -2.05
CA LEU A 184 2.43 -1.83 -2.55
C LEU A 184 1.26 -0.86 -2.71
N TYR A 185 1.46 0.37 -2.28
CA TYR A 185 0.48 1.43 -2.44
C TYR A 185 1.14 2.65 -3.07
N ASP A 186 0.49 3.22 -4.07
CA ASP A 186 0.86 4.50 -4.68
C ASP A 186 -0.32 5.48 -4.55
N GLY A 187 -0.16 6.47 -3.68
CA GLY A 187 -1.19 7.47 -3.41
C GLY A 187 -1.32 8.57 -4.44
N VAL A 188 -0.37 8.70 -5.36
CA VAL A 188 -0.47 9.63 -6.48
C VAL A 188 -1.21 8.97 -7.63
N ALA A 189 -0.88 7.70 -7.92
CA ALA A 189 -1.57 6.90 -8.92
C ALA A 189 -2.94 6.39 -8.45
N GLU A 190 -3.21 6.43 -7.14
CA GLU A 190 -4.37 5.79 -6.49
C GLU A 190 -4.45 4.29 -6.82
N THR A 191 -3.29 3.61 -6.74
CA THR A 191 -3.17 2.18 -7.03
C THR A 191 -2.70 1.38 -5.83
N VAL A 192 -3.15 0.13 -5.78
CA VAL A 192 -2.70 -0.88 -4.81
C VAL A 192 -2.26 -2.12 -5.59
N THR A 193 -1.15 -2.72 -5.18
CA THR A 193 -0.66 -3.97 -5.73
C THR A 193 -0.35 -4.96 -4.61
N LEU A 194 -1.03 -6.11 -4.61
CA LEU A 194 -0.61 -7.27 -3.85
C LEU A 194 0.37 -8.08 -4.69
N VAL A 195 1.41 -8.63 -4.05
CA VAL A 195 2.44 -9.44 -4.69
C VAL A 195 2.65 -10.73 -3.91
N GLY A 196 2.90 -11.81 -4.63
CA GLY A 196 3.28 -13.11 -4.06
C GLY A 196 2.10 -14.07 -4.00
N ASN A 197 2.10 -14.93 -2.99
CA ASN A 197 1.07 -15.98 -2.84
C ASN A 197 -0.28 -15.39 -2.44
N ILE A 198 -1.08 -15.02 -3.44
CA ILE A 198 -2.34 -14.31 -3.24
C ILE A 198 -3.48 -15.30 -3.06
N LYS A 199 -4.20 -15.17 -1.93
CA LYS A 199 -5.39 -15.97 -1.64
C LYS A 199 -6.53 -15.07 -1.27
N SER A 200 -7.69 -15.25 -1.90
CA SER A 200 -8.91 -14.50 -1.58
C SER A 200 -10.03 -15.44 -1.15
N ARG A 201 -10.86 -14.98 -0.21
CA ARG A 201 -12.10 -15.62 0.21
C ARG A 201 -13.22 -14.60 0.22
N ASN A 202 -14.37 -14.96 -0.35
CA ASN A 202 -15.56 -14.13 -0.36
C ASN A 202 -16.68 -14.71 0.54
N PRO A 203 -17.76 -13.96 0.81
CA PRO A 203 -18.86 -14.43 1.66
C PRO A 203 -19.61 -15.65 1.11
N SER A 204 -19.61 -15.91 -0.20
CA SER A 204 -20.22 -17.13 -0.76
C SER A 204 -19.35 -18.38 -0.56
N GLY A 205 -18.17 -18.24 0.05
CA GLY A 205 -17.22 -19.33 0.28
C GLY A 205 -16.31 -19.61 -0.90
N GLU A 206 -16.46 -18.88 -2.01
CA GLU A 206 -15.57 -18.99 -3.16
C GLU A 206 -14.16 -18.54 -2.77
N LYS A 207 -13.18 -19.27 -3.30
CA LYS A 207 -11.76 -19.03 -3.09
C LYS A 207 -11.13 -18.65 -4.43
N GLY A 208 -10.27 -17.65 -4.39
CA GLY A 208 -9.35 -17.33 -5.48
C GLY A 208 -7.94 -17.60 -5.01
N ASP A 209 -7.12 -18.22 -5.85
CA ASP A 209 -5.71 -18.48 -5.57
C ASP A 209 -4.90 -18.06 -6.80
N ALA A 210 -3.90 -17.21 -6.59
CA ALA A 210 -2.89 -16.85 -7.57
C ALA A 210 -1.52 -17.12 -6.93
N PRO A 211 -1.04 -18.37 -7.02
CA PRO A 211 0.21 -18.77 -6.39
C PRO A 211 1.41 -18.26 -7.19
N GLY A 212 2.54 -18.13 -6.50
CA GLY A 212 3.83 -17.75 -7.10
C GLY A 212 4.34 -16.41 -6.59
N LYS A 213 5.68 -16.30 -6.49
CA LYS A 213 6.36 -15.13 -5.91
C LYS A 213 6.15 -13.86 -6.74
N ASN A 214 5.86 -14.00 -8.04
CA ASN A 214 5.64 -12.89 -8.96
C ASN A 214 4.17 -12.70 -9.34
N ALA A 215 3.23 -13.47 -8.76
CA ALA A 215 1.82 -13.20 -8.96
C ALA A 215 1.48 -11.81 -8.39
N ARG A 216 0.59 -11.10 -9.08
CA ARG A 216 0.18 -9.74 -8.72
C ARG A 216 -1.33 -9.59 -8.81
N ALA A 217 -1.92 -8.89 -7.84
CA ALA A 217 -3.26 -8.33 -7.99
C ALA A 217 -3.12 -6.81 -7.93
N VAL A 218 -3.44 -6.14 -9.02
CA VAL A 218 -3.33 -4.69 -9.16
C VAL A 218 -4.72 -4.10 -9.22
N ALA A 219 -4.94 -3.00 -8.53
CA ALA A 219 -6.15 -2.24 -8.67
C ALA A 219 -5.89 -0.74 -8.71
N SER A 220 -6.64 -0.06 -9.57
CA SER A 220 -6.69 1.40 -9.66
C SER A 220 -8.06 1.90 -9.22
N PHE A 221 -8.03 3.03 -8.53
CA PHE A 221 -9.21 3.74 -8.05
C PHE A 221 -9.38 5.12 -8.60
N ARG A 222 -8.44 5.51 -9.45
CA ARG A 222 -8.45 6.82 -10.07
C ARG A 222 -9.76 6.98 -10.81
N GLU A 223 -10.44 8.08 -10.55
CA GLU A 223 -11.70 8.40 -11.19
C GLU A 223 -11.58 8.41 -12.72
N GLY A 224 -12.38 7.57 -13.38
CA GLY A 224 -12.36 7.41 -14.84
C GLY A 224 -11.34 6.38 -15.35
N ASP A 225 -10.57 5.76 -14.45
CA ASP A 225 -9.55 4.74 -14.76
C ASP A 225 -9.56 3.64 -13.68
N GLU A 226 -10.76 3.25 -13.25
CA GLU A 226 -10.95 2.21 -12.26
C GLU A 226 -10.86 0.81 -12.89
N TYR A 227 -9.89 0.01 -12.47
CA TYR A 227 -9.73 -1.36 -12.94
C TYR A 227 -9.21 -2.28 -11.83
N VAL A 228 -9.36 -3.58 -12.05
CA VAL A 228 -8.71 -4.59 -11.23
C VAL A 228 -8.22 -5.74 -12.08
N ASP A 229 -6.93 -6.05 -11.97
CA ASP A 229 -6.25 -7.10 -12.72
C ASP A 229 -5.57 -8.09 -11.78
N VAL A 230 -5.63 -9.36 -12.13
CA VAL A 230 -4.82 -10.42 -11.51
C VAL A 230 -3.91 -11.01 -12.56
N ILE A 231 -2.61 -10.90 -12.31
CA ILE A 231 -1.53 -11.38 -13.16
C ILE A 231 -0.92 -12.59 -12.47
N SER A 232 -1.05 -13.76 -13.08
CA SER A 232 -0.42 -15.00 -12.64
C SER A 232 1.11 -14.89 -12.68
N ASP A 233 1.82 -15.65 -11.84
CA ASP A 233 3.29 -15.66 -11.87
C ASP A 233 3.79 -16.20 -13.23
N PRO A 234 4.48 -15.38 -14.05
CA PRO A 234 4.94 -15.78 -15.38
C PRO A 234 6.02 -16.87 -15.34
N SER A 235 6.66 -17.11 -14.19
CA SER A 235 7.66 -18.17 -14.02
C SER A 235 7.05 -19.56 -13.83
N LEU A 236 5.74 -19.66 -13.57
CA LEU A 236 5.03 -20.92 -13.57
C LEU A 236 4.79 -21.36 -15.02
N LYS A 237 5.60 -22.31 -15.53
CA LYS A 237 5.33 -22.98 -16.81
C LYS A 237 3.95 -23.63 -16.75
N LYS A 238 2.99 -23.11 -17.52
CA LYS A 238 1.64 -23.65 -17.79
C LYS A 238 1.06 -24.52 -16.65
N VAL A 239 0.32 -23.87 -15.75
CA VAL A 239 -0.93 -24.49 -15.29
C VAL A 239 -2.06 -23.72 -15.98
N SER A 240 -2.78 -24.46 -16.81
CA SER A 240 -3.95 -24.02 -17.57
C SER A 240 -4.96 -23.27 -16.71
N GLY A 241 -5.44 -22.12 -17.21
CA GLY A 241 -6.76 -21.58 -16.87
C GLY A 241 -6.83 -20.14 -16.37
N ILE A 242 -6.47 -19.13 -17.17
CA ILE A 242 -7.22 -17.86 -17.25
C ILE A 242 -7.24 -17.43 -18.72
N VAL A 243 -8.43 -17.44 -19.34
CA VAL A 243 -8.68 -16.87 -20.66
C VAL A 243 -8.81 -15.35 -20.50
N PRO A 244 -8.09 -14.52 -21.28
CA PRO A 244 -8.32 -13.09 -21.27
C PRO A 244 -9.71 -12.80 -21.86
N VAL A 245 -10.57 -12.15 -21.07
CA VAL A 245 -11.88 -11.68 -21.50
C VAL A 245 -11.81 -10.16 -21.68
N ARG A 246 -12.16 -9.68 -22.87
CA ARG A 246 -12.44 -8.26 -23.11
C ARG A 246 -13.96 -8.11 -23.22
N GLU A 247 -14.58 -7.38 -22.29
CA GLU A 247 -15.99 -7.01 -22.44
C GLU A 247 -16.13 -5.90 -23.49
N LYS A 248 -16.93 -6.16 -24.54
CA LYS A 248 -17.36 -5.13 -25.51
C LYS A 248 -18.53 -4.33 -24.91
N GLU A 249 -18.74 -3.10 -25.38
CA GLU A 249 -19.75 -2.14 -24.88
C GLU A 249 -21.21 -2.67 -24.92
N ASN A 250 -21.50 -3.72 -25.69
CA ASN A 250 -22.81 -4.37 -25.76
C ASN A 250 -23.02 -5.48 -24.71
N GLY A 251 -22.02 -5.78 -23.88
CA GLY A 251 -22.10 -6.80 -22.84
C GLY A 251 -21.96 -8.25 -23.35
N GLU A 252 -21.55 -8.48 -24.59
CA GLU A 252 -21.13 -9.81 -25.05
C GLU A 252 -19.67 -10.09 -24.63
N VAL A 253 -19.40 -11.36 -24.36
CA VAL A 253 -18.11 -11.88 -23.92
C VAL A 253 -17.47 -12.56 -25.12
N GLU A 254 -16.42 -11.96 -25.68
CA GLU A 254 -15.65 -12.58 -26.76
C GLU A 254 -14.39 -13.23 -26.16
N VAL A 255 -14.21 -14.51 -26.46
CA VAL A 255 -12.97 -15.22 -26.18
C VAL A 255 -11.98 -14.79 -27.24
N ILE A 256 -10.92 -14.08 -26.85
CA ILE A 256 -9.82 -13.80 -27.77
C ILE A 256 -9.03 -15.10 -27.89
N GLU A 257 -9.28 -15.89 -28.94
CA GLU A 257 -8.32 -16.89 -29.36
C GLU A 257 -7.00 -16.16 -29.65
N ALA A 258 -5.91 -16.68 -29.09
CA ALA A 258 -4.58 -16.16 -29.41
C ALA A 258 -4.43 -16.19 -30.94
N PRO A 259 -3.86 -15.14 -31.57
CA PRO A 259 -3.55 -15.21 -32.98
C PRO A 259 -2.73 -16.48 -33.20
N GLU A 260 -3.19 -17.35 -34.10
CA GLU A 260 -2.44 -18.52 -34.51
C GLU A 260 -1.05 -18.04 -34.88
N THR A 261 -0.05 -18.52 -34.12
CA THR A 261 1.35 -18.31 -34.45
C THR A 261 1.53 -18.70 -35.92
N PRO A 262 2.08 -17.84 -36.81
CA PRO A 262 2.37 -18.23 -38.17
C PRO A 262 3.15 -19.54 -38.13
N THR A 263 2.59 -20.59 -38.74
CA THR A 263 3.25 -21.88 -38.83
C THR A 263 4.55 -21.64 -39.59
N GLU A 264 5.67 -21.79 -38.89
CA GLU A 264 7.00 -21.81 -39.48
C GLU A 264 6.98 -22.82 -40.63
N PRO A 265 7.39 -22.45 -41.86
CA PRO A 265 7.35 -23.38 -42.98
C PRO A 265 8.23 -24.59 -42.65
N ALA A 266 7.65 -25.77 -42.84
CA ALA A 266 8.32 -27.04 -42.63
C ALA A 266 9.68 -27.04 -43.32
N THR A 267 10.76 -27.14 -42.53
CA THR A 267 12.09 -27.41 -43.04
C THR A 267 12.05 -28.72 -43.81
N THR A 268 12.26 -28.63 -45.12
CA THR A 268 12.40 -29.77 -46.01
C THR A 268 13.54 -30.65 -45.49
N PRO A 269 13.37 -31.98 -45.35
CA PRO A 269 14.46 -32.85 -44.97
C PRO A 269 15.58 -32.74 -46.01
N GLN A 270 16.80 -32.43 -45.56
CA GLN A 270 17.98 -32.49 -46.42
C GLN A 270 18.13 -33.92 -46.97
N PRO A 271 18.44 -34.09 -48.26
CA PRO A 271 18.65 -35.41 -48.83
C PRO A 271 19.90 -36.04 -48.21
N VAL A 272 19.74 -37.28 -47.74
CA VAL A 272 20.84 -38.16 -47.33
C VAL A 272 21.76 -38.36 -48.54
N PRO A 273 23.08 -38.13 -48.43
CA PRO A 273 23.99 -38.39 -49.54
C PRO A 273 24.06 -39.90 -49.81
N SER A 274 23.80 -40.29 -51.06
CA SER A 274 23.98 -41.67 -51.54
C SER A 274 25.43 -42.12 -51.39
N PRO A 275 25.67 -43.40 -51.02
CA PRO A 275 27.01 -43.97 -51.05
C PRO A 275 27.51 -44.10 -52.49
N ALA A 276 28.78 -43.76 -52.72
CA ALA A 276 29.44 -43.89 -54.01
C ALA A 276 29.54 -45.37 -54.43
N PRO A 277 29.35 -45.71 -55.72
CA PRO A 277 29.61 -47.06 -56.23
C PRO A 277 31.13 -47.36 -56.30
N PRO A 278 31.50 -48.65 -56.37
CA PRO A 278 32.88 -49.14 -56.21
C PRO A 278 33.84 -48.75 -57.34
#